data_AF-A7S1Y7-F1
#
_entry.id   AF-A7S1Y7-F1
#
_cell.length_a   1.000
_cell.length_b   1.000
_cell.length_c   1.000
_cell.angle_alpha   90.00
_cell.angle_beta   90.00
_cell.angle_gamma   90.00
#
_symmetry.space_group_name_H-M   'P 1'
#
loop_
_entity.id
_entity.type
_entity.pdbx_description
1 polymer ?
#
loop_
_entity_poly.entity_id
_entity_poly.type
_entity_poly.pdbx_seq_one_letter_code
_entity_poly.pdbx_strand_id
1 'polypeptide(L)'
;CVRPCPAINDPVCGTDGKTYGNECMLGAATCHSNGTITLAYPGECGSRPDKCAPICNKMYQPVCGSDNVTYSNPCMLRSATCKSNGTITMKHRGKCAKCVCPQICTMEYSPRCGSDGKIYSNPCQLRVAACNQNKQIT
;
A
#
# COMPACT_ATOMS: atom_id res chain seq x y z
N CYS A 1 43.25 -7.76 18.31
CA CYS A 1 42.18 -7.30 17.42
C CYS A 1 42.67 -6.17 16.50
N VAL A 2 43.72 -6.36 15.69
CA VAL A 2 44.20 -5.29 14.80
C VAL A 2 44.83 -5.91 13.56
N ARG A 3 44.09 -5.93 12.45
CA ARG A 3 44.65 -6.08 11.12
C ARG A 3 44.17 -4.90 10.28
N PRO A 4 45.02 -4.30 9.44
CA PRO A 4 44.58 -3.29 8.50
C PRO A 4 43.49 -3.89 7.62
N CYS A 5 42.33 -3.25 7.60
CA CYS A 5 41.24 -3.65 6.73
C CYS A 5 41.43 -3.03 5.34
N PRO A 6 41.10 -3.76 4.27
CA PRO A 6 41.10 -3.19 2.94
C PRO A 6 40.05 -2.07 2.83
N ALA A 7 40.31 -1.09 1.98
CA ALA A 7 39.38 0.01 1.67
C ALA A 7 38.30 -0.43 0.66
N ILE A 8 37.68 -1.59 0.91
CA ILE A 8 36.57 -2.11 0.13
C ILE A 8 35.28 -1.63 0.80
N ASN A 9 34.39 -0.99 0.03
CA ASN A 9 33.08 -0.59 0.50
C ASN A 9 32.07 -1.68 0.14
N ASP A 10 31.79 -2.57 1.10
CA ASP A 10 30.81 -3.64 1.00
C ASP A 10 30.07 -3.77 2.34
N PRO A 11 29.11 -2.86 2.61
CA PRO A 11 28.63 -2.64 3.97
C PRO A 11 27.88 -3.84 4.53
N VAL A 12 27.99 -4.03 5.86
CA VAL A 12 27.29 -5.08 6.61
C VAL A 12 26.66 -4.51 7.88
N CYS A 13 25.53 -5.08 8.31
CA CYS A 13 24.85 -4.68 9.54
C CYS A 13 25.23 -5.62 10.68
N GLY A 14 25.72 -5.06 11.79
CA GLY A 14 26.02 -5.81 13.02
C GLY A 14 24.78 -6.06 13.88
N THR A 15 24.86 -7.04 14.79
CA THR A 15 23.83 -7.32 15.80
C THR A 15 23.60 -6.19 16.80
N ASP A 16 24.54 -5.24 16.88
CA ASP A 16 24.45 -3.99 17.62
C ASP A 16 23.70 -2.88 16.86
N GLY A 17 23.19 -3.16 15.66
CA GLY A 17 22.45 -2.21 14.84
C GLY A 17 23.32 -1.16 14.15
N LYS A 18 24.65 -1.34 14.10
CA LYS A 18 25.58 -0.44 13.39
C LYS A 18 25.96 -0.99 12.03
N THR A 19 26.06 -0.09 11.05
CA THR A 19 26.62 -0.39 9.73
C THR A 19 28.14 -0.35 9.80
N TYR A 20 28.79 -1.42 9.37
CA TYR A 20 30.23 -1.52 9.20
C TYR A 20 30.57 -1.45 7.73
N GLY A 21 31.64 -0.72 7.36
CA GLY A 21 31.97 -0.48 5.94
C GLY A 21 32.34 -1.74 5.15
N ASN A 22 32.75 -2.80 5.84
CA ASN A 22 32.92 -4.15 5.32
C ASN A 22 32.99 -5.19 6.44
N GLU A 23 32.99 -6.47 6.06
CA GLU A 23 33.11 -7.61 6.98
C GLU A 23 34.39 -7.57 7.84
N CYS A 24 35.50 -7.03 7.33
CA CYS A 24 36.72 -6.88 8.12
C CYS A 24 36.54 -5.89 9.27
N MET A 25 35.89 -4.74 9.01
CA MET A 25 35.58 -3.75 10.05
C MET A 25 34.61 -4.31 11.10
N LEU A 26 33.63 -5.11 10.68
CA LEU A 26 32.76 -5.84 11.61
C LEU A 26 33.54 -6.84 12.44
N GLY A 27 34.42 -7.64 11.84
CA GLY A 27 35.26 -8.61 12.55
C GLY A 27 36.21 -7.96 13.57
N ALA A 28 36.70 -6.75 13.28
CA ALA A 28 37.42 -5.95 14.27
C ALA A 28 36.51 -5.61 15.46
N ALA A 29 35.29 -5.15 15.24
CA ALA A 29 34.33 -4.85 16.31
C ALA A 29 33.88 -6.10 17.09
N THR A 30 33.69 -7.24 16.42
CA THR A 30 33.46 -8.55 17.06
C THR A 30 34.58 -8.89 18.03
N CYS A 31 35.83 -8.71 17.61
CA CYS A 31 36.99 -8.99 18.46
C CYS A 31 37.07 -8.04 19.68
N HIS A 32 36.82 -6.73 19.49
CA HIS A 32 36.82 -5.77 20.60
C HIS A 32 35.65 -5.96 21.58
N SER A 33 34.53 -6.50 21.12
CA SER A 33 33.35 -6.81 21.93
C SER A 33 33.33 -8.25 22.46
N ASN A 34 34.45 -8.97 22.37
CA ASN A 34 34.58 -10.36 22.81
C ASN A 34 33.50 -11.30 22.22
N GLY A 35 33.18 -11.12 20.93
CA GLY A 35 32.19 -11.92 20.22
C GLY A 35 30.74 -11.46 20.39
N THR A 36 30.48 -10.41 21.15
CA THR A 36 29.10 -9.92 21.39
C THR A 36 28.47 -9.34 20.12
N ILE A 37 29.26 -8.61 19.32
CA ILE A 37 28.82 -8.01 18.06
C ILE A 37 29.14 -8.98 16.92
N THR A 38 28.13 -9.48 16.23
CA THR A 38 28.27 -10.40 15.08
C THR A 38 27.46 -9.90 13.88
N LEU A 39 27.52 -10.59 12.74
CA LEU A 39 26.78 -10.21 11.55
C LEU A 39 25.27 -10.43 11.75
N ALA A 40 24.47 -9.36 11.60
CA ALA A 40 23.01 -9.46 11.56
C ALA A 40 22.51 -9.78 10.14
N TYR A 41 22.93 -8.99 9.15
CA TYR A 41 22.63 -9.21 7.73
C TYR A 41 23.59 -8.41 6.82
N PRO A 42 23.80 -8.84 5.56
CA PRO A 42 24.59 -8.08 4.58
C PRO A 42 23.85 -6.80 4.16
N GLY A 43 24.61 -5.75 3.83
CA GLY A 43 24.12 -4.41 3.54
C GLY A 43 24.07 -3.50 4.76
N GLU A 44 23.74 -2.22 4.54
CA GLU A 44 23.60 -1.25 5.62
C GLU A 44 22.44 -1.58 6.55
N CYS A 45 22.58 -1.27 7.84
CA CYS A 45 21.46 -1.36 8.76
C CYS A 45 20.29 -0.48 8.29
N GLY A 46 19.07 -1.01 8.37
CA GLY A 46 17.86 -0.35 7.86
C GLY A 46 17.57 -0.65 6.38
N SER A 47 18.54 -1.17 5.62
CA SER A 47 18.35 -1.59 4.23
C SER A 47 17.84 -3.03 4.11
N ARG A 48 17.43 -3.66 5.23
CA ARG A 48 16.88 -5.03 5.19
C ARG A 48 15.70 -5.03 4.21
N PRO A 49 15.69 -5.93 3.21
CA PRO A 49 14.58 -6.04 2.29
C PRO A 49 13.31 -6.24 3.13
N ASP A 50 12.39 -5.28 3.04
CA ASP A 50 11.10 -5.39 3.70
C ASP A 50 10.46 -6.70 3.20
N LYS A 51 10.27 -7.67 4.10
CA LYS A 51 9.66 -8.98 3.77
C LYS A 51 8.30 -8.80 3.12
N CYS A 52 7.65 -7.66 3.38
CA CYS A 52 6.37 -7.30 2.84
C CYS A 52 6.44 -6.43 1.56
N ALA A 53 7.63 -6.19 1.00
CA ALA A 53 7.83 -5.48 -0.26
C ALA A 53 8.39 -6.44 -1.34
N PRO A 54 7.61 -7.42 -1.81
CA PRO A 54 8.03 -8.27 -2.91
C PRO A 54 8.23 -7.45 -4.19
N ILE A 55 9.14 -7.90 -5.05
CA ILE A 55 9.29 -7.34 -6.40
C ILE A 55 8.02 -7.68 -7.18
N CYS A 56 7.20 -6.67 -7.46
CA CYS A 56 5.98 -6.81 -8.24
C CYS A 56 6.21 -6.34 -9.68
N ASN A 57 5.72 -7.14 -10.64
CA ASN A 57 5.62 -6.67 -12.02
C ASN A 57 4.60 -5.52 -12.12
N LYS A 58 4.69 -4.74 -13.21
CA LYS A 58 3.74 -3.65 -13.50
C LYS A 58 2.54 -4.10 -14.33
N MET A 59 2.30 -5.41 -14.44
CA MET A 59 1.14 -5.92 -15.17
C MET A 59 -0.14 -5.50 -14.44
N TYR A 60 -1.06 -4.88 -15.17
CA TYR A 60 -2.29 -4.33 -14.61
C TYR A 60 -3.38 -5.41 -14.54
N GLN A 61 -3.73 -5.85 -13.34
CA GLN A 61 -4.75 -6.86 -13.05
C GLN A 61 -5.49 -6.48 -11.75
N PRO A 62 -6.36 -5.46 -11.79
CA PRO A 62 -6.83 -4.80 -10.58
C PRO A 62 -7.60 -5.74 -9.66
N VAL A 63 -7.47 -5.55 -8.35
CA VAL A 63 -8.21 -6.26 -7.31
C VAL A 63 -8.72 -5.26 -6.25
N CYS A 64 -9.86 -5.57 -5.65
CA CYS A 64 -10.44 -4.77 -4.57
C CYS A 64 -10.10 -5.41 -3.22
N GLY A 65 -9.48 -4.64 -2.32
CA GLY A 65 -9.19 -5.05 -0.95
C GLY A 65 -10.41 -4.94 -0.03
N SER A 66 -10.34 -5.60 1.13
CA SER A 66 -11.32 -5.50 2.22
C SER A 66 -11.41 -4.09 2.82
N ASP A 67 -10.36 -3.28 2.62
CA ASP A 67 -10.23 -1.86 2.92
C ASP A 67 -10.91 -0.94 1.89
N ASN A 68 -11.58 -1.50 0.88
CA ASN A 68 -12.15 -0.79 -0.28
C ASN A 68 -11.11 -0.01 -1.10
N VAL A 69 -9.84 -0.39 -1.03
CA VAL A 69 -8.77 0.15 -1.89
C VAL A 69 -8.59 -0.74 -3.11
N THR A 70 -8.42 -0.11 -4.27
CA THR A 70 -8.08 -0.82 -5.51
C THR A 70 -6.57 -0.96 -5.63
N TYR A 71 -6.09 -2.18 -5.66
CA TYR A 71 -4.68 -2.51 -5.88
C TYR A 71 -4.46 -2.83 -7.36
N SER A 72 -3.37 -2.30 -7.95
CA SER A 72 -3.07 -2.41 -9.39
C SER A 72 -2.92 -3.86 -9.86
N ASN A 73 -2.47 -4.76 -8.98
CA ASN A 73 -2.40 -6.20 -9.22
C ASN A 73 -2.39 -7.01 -7.91
N PRO A 74 -2.53 -8.34 -7.98
CA PRO A 74 -2.53 -9.20 -6.78
C PRO A 74 -1.23 -9.14 -5.98
N CYS A 75 -0.08 -8.86 -6.61
CA CYS A 75 1.19 -8.73 -5.91
C CYS A 75 1.19 -7.50 -4.99
N MET A 76 0.68 -6.37 -5.47
CA MET A 76 0.53 -5.15 -4.66
C MET A 76 -0.43 -5.37 -3.48
N LEU A 77 -1.53 -6.11 -3.69
CA LEU A 77 -2.42 -6.48 -2.59
C LEU A 77 -1.70 -7.35 -1.55
N ARG A 78 -0.93 -8.36 -1.97
CA ARG A 78 -0.16 -9.22 -1.04
C ARG A 78 0.86 -8.43 -0.23
N SER A 79 1.51 -7.44 -0.84
CA SER A 79 2.40 -6.52 -0.13
C SER A 79 1.65 -5.79 0.99
N ALA A 80 0.48 -5.23 0.68
CA ALA A 80 -0.35 -4.55 1.67
C ALA A 80 -0.88 -5.50 2.76
N THR A 81 -1.35 -6.69 2.39
CA THR A 81 -1.76 -7.74 3.34
C THR A 81 -0.64 -8.04 4.34
N CYS A 82 0.59 -8.25 3.86
CA CYS A 82 1.75 -8.50 4.71
C CYS A 82 2.04 -7.31 5.65
N LYS A 83 2.05 -6.08 5.12
CA LYS A 83 2.28 -4.86 5.94
C LYS A 83 1.21 -4.64 7.00
N SER A 84 -0.02 -5.08 6.73
CA SER A 84 -1.15 -5.01 7.66
C SER A 84 -1.27 -6.23 8.58
N ASN A 85 -0.27 -7.11 8.64
CA ASN A 85 -0.34 -8.37 9.41
C ASN A 85 -1.60 -9.21 9.09
N GLY A 86 -2.02 -9.24 7.83
CA GLY A 86 -3.17 -10.02 7.38
C GLY A 86 -4.53 -9.33 7.48
N THR A 87 -4.64 -8.12 8.04
CA THR A 87 -5.93 -7.41 8.16
C THR A 87 -6.55 -7.08 6.80
N ILE A 88 -5.74 -6.71 5.80
CA ILE A 88 -6.20 -6.43 4.44
C ILE A 88 -6.24 -7.73 3.64
N THR A 89 -7.41 -8.11 3.14
CA THR A 89 -7.62 -9.31 2.31
C THR A 89 -8.29 -8.95 0.98
N MET A 90 -8.31 -9.89 0.03
CA MET A 90 -9.01 -9.65 -1.24
C MET A 90 -10.52 -9.76 -1.04
N LYS A 91 -11.25 -8.69 -1.36
CA LYS A 91 -12.72 -8.68 -1.38
C LYS A 91 -13.26 -9.30 -2.67
N HIS A 92 -12.79 -8.83 -3.82
CA HIS A 92 -13.13 -9.38 -5.13
C HIS A 92 -12.08 -8.99 -6.20
N ARG A 93 -12.11 -9.67 -7.34
CA ARG A 93 -11.31 -9.30 -8.52
C ARG A 93 -11.91 -8.06 -9.21
N GLY A 94 -11.07 -7.28 -9.88
CA GLY A 94 -11.46 -6.00 -10.50
C GLY A 94 -11.27 -4.81 -9.55
N LYS A 95 -11.54 -3.60 -10.07
CA LYS A 95 -11.50 -2.37 -9.26
C LYS A 95 -12.60 -2.39 -8.22
N CYS A 96 -12.38 -1.76 -7.07
CA CYS A 96 -13.47 -1.51 -6.14
C CYS A 96 -14.56 -0.68 -6.81
N ALA A 97 -15.81 -1.04 -6.58
CA ALA A 97 -16.94 -0.27 -7.06
C ALA A 97 -16.90 1.13 -6.43
N LYS A 98 -16.85 2.17 -7.26
CA LYS A 98 -17.20 3.52 -6.86
C LYS A 98 -18.67 3.71 -7.25
N CYS A 99 -19.47 4.28 -6.36
CA CYS A 99 -20.80 4.72 -6.74
C CYS A 99 -20.64 5.80 -7.82
N VAL A 100 -20.94 5.45 -9.06
CA VAL A 100 -20.97 6.39 -10.18
C VAL A 100 -22.41 6.78 -10.40
N CYS A 101 -22.73 8.03 -10.08
CA CYS A 101 -24.04 8.57 -10.36
C CYS A 101 -24.13 9.03 -11.82
N PRO A 102 -25.29 8.88 -12.48
CA PRO A 102 -25.48 9.44 -13.81
C PRO A 102 -25.13 10.93 -13.77
N GLN A 103 -24.29 11.39 -14.70
CA GLN A 103 -23.91 12.81 -14.77
C GLN A 103 -24.64 13.55 -15.89
N ILE A 104 -25.27 12.80 -16.81
CA ILE A 104 -25.91 13.34 -17.99
C ILE A 104 -27.41 13.12 -17.84
N CYS A 105 -28.16 14.22 -17.90
CA CYS A 105 -29.61 14.23 -17.97
C CYS A 105 -30.04 15.01 -19.21
N THR A 106 -31.18 14.62 -19.79
CA THR A 106 -31.85 15.45 -20.79
C THR A 106 -32.35 16.74 -20.14
N MET A 107 -32.57 17.76 -20.96
CA MET A 107 -33.16 19.04 -20.54
C MET A 107 -34.69 19.05 -20.65
N GLU A 108 -35.30 17.87 -20.82
CA GLU A 108 -36.75 17.73 -20.79
C GLU A 108 -37.28 18.17 -19.42
N TYR A 109 -38.28 19.04 -19.41
CA TYR A 109 -38.88 19.54 -18.19
C TYR A 109 -40.12 18.72 -17.85
N SER A 110 -39.99 17.82 -16.87
CA SER A 110 -41.06 16.95 -16.37
C SER A 110 -40.94 16.86 -14.84
N PRO A 111 -41.34 17.91 -14.11
CA PRO A 111 -40.97 18.06 -12.71
C PRO A 111 -41.59 16.99 -11.81
N ARG A 112 -40.85 16.58 -10.77
CA ARG A 112 -41.35 15.70 -9.70
C ARG A 112 -41.01 16.27 -8.33
N CYS A 113 -41.96 16.18 -7.40
CA CYS A 113 -41.71 16.43 -5.99
C CYS A 113 -41.10 15.16 -5.38
N GLY A 114 -39.90 15.27 -4.81
CA GLY A 114 -39.26 14.16 -4.12
C GLY A 114 -39.75 14.02 -2.68
N SER A 115 -39.55 12.85 -2.10
CA SER A 115 -39.79 12.56 -0.68
C SER A 115 -38.99 13.46 0.30
N ASP A 116 -37.99 14.18 -0.18
CA ASP A 116 -37.21 15.18 0.56
C ASP A 116 -37.83 16.59 0.52
N GLY A 117 -39.02 16.74 -0.06
CA GLY A 117 -39.75 17.99 -0.17
C GLY A 117 -39.23 18.95 -1.24
N LYS A 118 -38.26 18.52 -2.08
CA LYS A 118 -37.72 19.33 -3.17
C LYS A 118 -38.38 18.99 -4.50
N ILE A 119 -38.54 19.98 -5.36
CA ILE A 119 -38.98 19.78 -6.74
C ILE A 119 -37.76 19.63 -7.63
N TYR A 120 -37.71 18.55 -8.39
CA TYR A 120 -36.66 18.23 -9.34
C TYR A 120 -37.14 18.50 -10.77
N SER A 121 -36.29 19.10 -11.61
CA SER A 121 -36.65 19.51 -12.98
C SER A 121 -37.12 18.34 -13.87
N ASN A 122 -36.57 17.15 -13.65
CA ASN A 122 -37.00 15.92 -14.31
C ASN A 122 -36.62 14.67 -13.50
N PRO A 123 -37.15 13.48 -13.87
CA PRO A 123 -36.87 12.23 -13.16
C PRO A 123 -35.38 11.85 -13.14
N CYS A 124 -34.61 12.26 -14.15
CA CYS A 124 -33.16 12.02 -14.16
C CYS A 124 -32.48 12.82 -13.05
N GLN A 125 -32.74 14.14 -12.96
CA GLN A 125 -32.17 15.01 -11.92
C GLN A 125 -32.50 14.51 -10.51
N LEU A 126 -33.72 14.00 -10.29
CA LEU A 126 -34.11 13.36 -9.03
C LEU A 126 -33.23 12.15 -8.70
N ARG A 127 -33.05 11.23 -9.66
CA ARG A 127 -32.19 10.03 -9.50
C ARG A 127 -30.72 10.39 -9.27
N VAL A 128 -30.23 11.43 -9.93
CA VAL A 128 -28.86 11.93 -9.74
C VAL A 128 -28.68 12.47 -8.33
N ALA A 129 -29.62 13.29 -7.85
CA ALA A 129 -29.59 13.80 -6.49
C ALA A 129 -29.67 12.68 -5.43
N ALA A 130 -30.56 11.70 -5.64
CA ALA A 130 -30.68 10.52 -4.79
C ALA A 130 -29.35 9.75 -4.72
N CYS A 131 -28.74 9.47 -5.87
CA CYS A 131 -27.47 8.77 -5.96
C CYS A 131 -26.32 9.55 -5.30
N ASN A 132 -26.19 10.85 -5.58
CA ASN A 132 -25.12 11.68 -5.04
C ASN A 132 -25.19 11.82 -3.51
N GLN A 133 -26.40 11.76 -2.95
CA GLN A 133 -26.62 11.79 -1.50
C GLN A 133 -26.60 10.41 -0.85
N ASN A 134 -26.46 9.34 -1.65
CA ASN A 134 -26.60 7.96 -1.20
C ASN A 134 -27.90 7.72 -0.40
N LYS A 135 -29.01 8.32 -0.88
CA LYS A 135 -30.34 8.25 -0.27
C LYS A 135 -31.36 7.80 -1.29
N GLN A 136 -32.43 7.18 -0.82
CA GLN A 136 -33.59 6.91 -1.65
C GLN A 136 -34.50 8.15 -1.64
N ILE A 137 -34.56 8.86 -2.76
CA ILE A 137 -35.54 9.92 -3.02
C ILE A 137 -36.54 9.33 -4.01
N THR A 138 -37.82 9.31 -3.64
CA THR A 138 -38.92 8.74 -4.44
C THR A 138 -39.88 9.84 -4.86
#